data_AF-A0A2A5AKY1-F1
#
_entry.id   AF-A0A2A5AKY1-F1
#
_cell.length_a   1.000
_cell.length_b   1.000
_cell.length_c   1.000
_cell.angle_alpha   90.00
_cell.angle_beta   90.00
_cell.angle_gamma   90.00
#
_symmetry.space_group_name_H-M   'P 1'
#
loop_
_entity.id
_entity.type
_entity.pdbx_description
1 polymer ?
#
loop_
_entity_poly.entity_id
_entity_poly.type
_entity_poly.pdbx_seq_one_letter_code
_entity_poly.pdbx_strand_id
1 'polypeptide(L)'
;MVKSYESEGHMKDVKNIFDWAKKYGEVKAVDRILVKVMIQLMRSKIILTSKQLDNMEESLELPEALYDSIKIAAEAVVGKVFDESCEEN
;
A
#
# COMPACT_ATOMS: atom_id res chain seq x y z
N MET A 1 28.47 15.31 -1.88
CA MET A 1 28.17 14.28 -0.87
C MET A 1 27.01 13.44 -1.38
N VAL A 2 27.31 12.27 -1.92
CA VAL A 2 26.28 11.33 -2.38
C VAL A 2 25.81 10.61 -1.12
N LYS A 3 24.61 10.94 -0.62
CA LYS A 3 24.01 10.17 0.48
C LYS A 3 23.60 8.84 -0.13
N SER A 4 24.42 7.83 0.09
CA SER A 4 24.07 6.43 -0.13
C SER A 4 22.85 6.15 0.74
N TYR A 5 21.69 5.93 0.11
CA TYR A 5 20.53 5.42 0.80
C TYR A 5 20.81 3.94 1.06
N GLU A 6 21.35 3.65 2.25
CA GLU A 6 21.23 2.35 2.86
C GLU A 6 19.73 2.11 3.08
N SER A 7 19.06 1.57 2.07
CA SER A 7 17.71 1.01 2.24
C SER A 7 17.85 -0.26 3.07
N GLU A 8 17.95 -0.10 4.39
CA GLU A 8 17.47 -1.12 5.30
C GLU A 8 16.02 -1.39 4.91
N GLY A 9 15.75 -2.61 4.44
CA GLY A 9 14.45 -3.01 3.92
C GLY A 9 13.43 -3.12 5.04
N HIS A 10 13.00 -1.98 5.59
CA HIS A 10 11.90 -1.93 6.52
C HIS A 10 10.66 -2.42 5.79
N MET A 11 10.11 -3.54 6.27
CA MET A 11 8.83 -4.02 5.80
C MET A 11 7.74 -3.27 6.57
N LYS A 12 6.78 -2.70 5.83
CA LYS A 12 5.64 -1.97 6.39
C LYS A 12 4.35 -2.68 6.00
N ASP A 13 3.41 -2.69 6.92
CA ASP A 13 2.09 -3.28 6.69
C ASP A 13 1.21 -2.35 5.86
N VAL A 14 0.85 -2.78 4.65
CA VAL A 14 -0.03 -2.01 3.76
C VAL A 14 -1.53 -2.20 4.02
N LYS A 15 -1.90 -3.12 4.92
CA LYS A 15 -3.30 -3.36 5.28
C LYS A 15 -4.00 -2.10 5.75
N ASN A 16 -3.33 -1.28 6.56
CA ASN A 16 -3.86 -0.02 7.06
C ASN A 16 -4.27 0.94 5.93
N ILE A 17 -3.52 0.95 4.82
CA ILE A 17 -3.84 1.77 3.63
C ILE A 17 -5.08 1.23 2.93
N PHE A 18 -5.18 -0.09 2.76
CA PHE A 18 -6.33 -0.71 2.11
C PHE A 18 -7.61 -0.60 2.94
N ASP A 19 -7.53 -0.77 4.26
CA ASP A 19 -8.66 -0.58 5.19
C ASP A 19 -9.12 0.89 5.18
N TRP A 20 -8.18 1.83 5.20
CA TRP A 20 -8.49 3.25 5.04
C TRP A 20 -9.16 3.54 3.68
N ALA A 21 -8.62 3.00 2.59
CA ALA A 21 -9.19 3.18 1.26
C ALA A 21 -10.59 2.56 1.13
N LYS A 22 -10.84 1.44 1.82
CA LYS A 22 -12.16 0.80 1.90
C LYS A 22 -13.15 1.64 2.70
N LYS A 23 -12.70 2.34 3.74
CA LYS A 23 -13.53 3.17 4.63
C LYS A 23 -13.83 4.55 4.05
N TYR A 24 -12.87 5.18 3.39
CA TYR A 24 -12.96 6.58 2.94
C TYR A 24 -13.03 6.75 1.42
N GLY A 25 -12.72 5.71 0.65
CA GLY A 25 -12.75 5.73 -0.80
C GLY A 25 -14.12 5.36 -1.38
N GLU A 26 -14.22 5.49 -2.70
CA GLU A 26 -15.39 5.10 -3.47
C GLU A 26 -15.53 3.57 -3.58
N VAL A 27 -16.69 3.08 -4.02
CA VAL A 27 -16.88 1.67 -4.38
C VAL A 27 -15.81 1.30 -5.43
N LYS A 28 -15.00 0.27 -5.15
CA LYS A 28 -13.82 -0.16 -5.93
C LYS A 28 -12.55 0.69 -5.79
N ALA A 29 -12.43 1.53 -4.76
CA ALA A 29 -11.18 2.26 -4.47
C ALA A 29 -10.00 1.30 -4.29
N VAL A 30 -10.18 0.23 -3.52
CA VAL A 30 -9.18 -0.83 -3.32
C VAL A 30 -8.75 -1.45 -4.65
N ASP A 31 -9.69 -1.83 -5.53
CA ASP A 31 -9.37 -2.37 -6.86
C ASP A 31 -8.57 -1.38 -7.73
N ARG A 32 -8.93 -0.09 -7.69
CA ARG A 32 -8.22 0.95 -8.46
C ARG A 32 -6.79 1.17 -7.95
N ILE A 33 -6.60 1.12 -6.63
CA ILE A 33 -5.27 1.17 -6.01
C ILE A 33 -4.46 -0.04 -6.46
N LEU A 34 -5.05 -1.23 -6.35
CA LEU A 34 -4.43 -2.47 -6.79
C LEU A 34 -4.01 -2.40 -8.26
N VAL A 35 -4.86 -1.97 -9.18
CA VAL A 35 -4.48 -1.85 -10.61
C VAL A 35 -3.30 -0.90 -10.81
N LYS A 36 -3.25 0.23 -10.10
CA LYS A 36 -2.15 1.20 -10.20
C LYS A 36 -0.83 0.63 -9.67
N VAL A 37 -0.89 -0.10 -8.56
CA VAL A 37 0.29 -0.63 -7.89
C VAL A 37 0.70 -1.97 -8.51
N MET A 38 -0.21 -2.74 -9.09
CA MET A 38 0.05 -4.07 -9.69
C MET A 38 1.14 -3.99 -10.76
N ILE A 39 1.20 -2.91 -11.54
CA ILE A 39 2.29 -2.67 -12.50
C ILE A 39 3.64 -2.58 -11.79
N GLN A 40 3.72 -1.89 -10.65
CA GLN A 40 4.95 -1.75 -9.88
C GLN A 40 5.33 -3.02 -9.12
N LEU A 41 4.34 -3.74 -8.60
CA LEU A 41 4.52 -5.04 -7.95
C LEU A 41 5.08 -6.05 -8.95
N MET A 42 4.52 -6.11 -10.17
CA MET A 42 5.04 -6.94 -11.26
C MET A 42 6.48 -6.57 -11.63
N ARG A 43 6.82 -5.27 -11.72
CA ARG A 43 8.21 -4.82 -11.94
C ARG A 43 9.16 -5.22 -10.82
N SER A 44 8.64 -5.36 -9.61
CA SER A 44 9.36 -5.81 -8.42
C SER A 44 9.30 -7.34 -8.22
N LYS A 45 8.70 -8.09 -9.17
CA LYS A 45 8.44 -9.55 -9.10
C LYS A 45 7.59 -9.98 -7.89
N ILE A 46 6.87 -9.05 -7.27
CA ILE A 46 5.90 -9.35 -6.21
C ILE A 46 4.54 -9.52 -6.89
N ILE A 47 3.89 -10.67 -6.71
CA ILE A 47 2.57 -10.92 -7.28
C ILE A 47 1.60 -10.95 -6.11
N LEU A 48 0.81 -9.89 -5.95
CA LEU A 48 -0.34 -9.89 -5.05
C LEU A 48 -1.56 -10.36 -5.84
N THR A 49 -2.04 -11.55 -5.53
CA THR A 49 -3.29 -12.06 -6.12
C THR A 49 -4.48 -11.63 -5.28
N SER A 50 -5.67 -11.48 -5.88
CA SER A 50 -6.93 -11.20 -5.18
C SER A 50 -7.18 -12.20 -4.04
N LYS A 51 -6.79 -13.46 -4.26
CA LYS A 51 -6.88 -14.53 -3.26
C LYS A 51 -5.93 -14.35 -2.07
N GLN A 52 -4.80 -13.66 -2.27
CA GLN A 52 -3.92 -13.27 -1.18
C GLN A 52 -4.49 -12.08 -0.42
N LEU A 53 -5.13 -11.12 -1.10
CA LEU A 53 -5.89 -10.03 -0.46
C LEU A 53 -7.07 -10.55 0.37
N ASP A 54 -7.79 -11.55 -0.12
CA ASP A 54 -8.90 -12.17 0.61
C ASP A 54 -8.44 -12.99 1.83
N ASN A 55 -7.18 -13.46 1.83
CA ASN A 55 -6.54 -14.13 2.97
C ASN A 55 -5.68 -13.16 3.82
N MET A 56 -5.73 -11.84 3.58
CA MET A 56 -5.04 -10.82 4.40
C MET A 56 -5.76 -10.56 5.73
N GLU A 57 -6.09 -11.61 6.47
CA GLU A 57 -6.70 -11.43 7.78
C GLU A 57 -5.70 -10.89 8.82
N GLU A 58 -4.37 -11.01 8.61
CA GLU A 58 -3.39 -10.68 9.66
C GLU A 58 -2.38 -9.56 9.32
N SER A 59 -1.64 -9.60 8.20
CA SER A 59 -0.76 -8.47 7.78
C SER A 59 -0.23 -8.68 6.36
N LEU A 60 0.07 -7.59 5.65
CA LEU A 60 0.86 -7.66 4.41
C LEU A 60 2.08 -6.75 4.50
N GLU A 61 3.20 -7.37 4.85
CA GLU A 61 4.50 -6.73 4.93
C GLU A 61 5.13 -6.55 3.54
N LEU A 62 5.25 -5.29 3.10
CA LEU A 62 5.93 -4.93 1.85
C LEU A 62 7.14 -4.04 2.13
N PRO A 63 8.18 -4.10 1.29
CA PRO A 63 9.29 -3.16 1.35
C PRO A 63 8.80 -1.71 1.36
N GLU A 64 9.41 -0.85 2.17
CA GLU A 64 9.03 0.56 2.34
C GLU A 64 8.86 1.29 1.01
N ALA A 65 9.73 1.05 0.02
CA ALA A 65 9.60 1.66 -1.30
C ALA A 65 8.29 1.32 -2.03
N LEU A 66 7.77 0.11 -1.80
CA LEU A 66 6.47 -0.32 -2.34
C LEU A 66 5.32 0.20 -1.47
N TYR A 67 5.51 0.23 -0.15
CA TYR A 67 4.56 0.86 0.77
C TYR A 67 4.29 2.32 0.38
N ASP A 68 5.33 3.12 0.19
CA ASP A 68 5.21 4.53 -0.19
C ASP A 68 4.51 4.69 -1.54
N SER A 69 4.81 3.79 -2.48
CA SER A 69 4.17 3.78 -3.79
C SER A 69 2.68 3.42 -3.71
N ILE A 70 2.31 2.50 -2.82
CA ILE A 70 0.91 2.14 -2.53
C ILE A 70 0.21 3.31 -1.86
N LYS A 71 0.84 3.96 -0.88
CA LYS A 71 0.32 5.13 -0.18
C LYS A 71 0.00 6.25 -1.17
N ILE A 72 0.95 6.64 -2.02
CA ILE A 72 0.75 7.68 -3.03
C ILE A 72 -0.40 7.31 -3.99
N ALA A 73 -0.47 6.05 -4.43
CA ALA A 73 -1.55 5.59 -5.30
C ALA A 73 -2.92 5.62 -4.58
N ALA A 74 -2.95 5.26 -3.30
CA ALA A 74 -4.13 5.27 -2.45
C ALA A 74 -4.64 6.69 -2.20
N GLU A 75 -3.75 7.61 -1.85
CA GLU A 75 -4.08 9.03 -1.68
C GLU A 75 -4.64 9.64 -2.97
N ALA A 76 -4.05 9.30 -4.12
CA ALA A 76 -4.53 9.75 -5.42
C ALA A 76 -5.91 9.16 -5.81
N VAL A 77 -6.22 7.94 -5.38
CA VAL A 77 -7.52 7.30 -5.66
C VAL A 77 -8.62 7.77 -4.71
N VAL A 78 -8.29 7.91 -3.43
CA VAL A 78 -9.24 8.33 -2.38
C VAL A 78 -9.41 9.85 -2.36
N GLY A 79 -8.44 10.61 -2.87
CA GLY A 79 -8.44 12.07 -2.87
C GLY A 79 -8.21 12.68 -1.49
N LYS A 80 -7.64 11.92 -0.55
CA LYS A 80 -7.33 12.33 0.83
C LYS A 80 -5.91 11.91 1.15
N VAL A 81 -5.30 12.57 2.13
CA VAL A 81 -3.98 12.18 2.66
C VAL A 81 -4.19 11.01 3.62
N PHE A 82 -3.37 9.97 3.48
CA PHE A 82 -3.36 8.85 4.41
C PHE A 82 -2.49 9.23 5.61
N ASP A 83 -3.14 9.37 6.76
CA ASP A 83 -2.48 9.68 8.02
C ASP A 83 -2.22 8.38 8.79
N GLU A 84 -0.95 7.98 8.84
CA GLU A 84 -0.48 6.79 9.58
C GLU A 84 -0.72 6.92 11.10
N SER A 85 -0.93 8.15 11.60
CA SER A 85 -1.24 8.45 12.99
C SER A 85 -2.72 8.28 13.37
N CYS A 86 -3.58 7.84 12.44
CA CYS A 86 -4.95 7.41 12.75
C CYS A 86 -5.05 6.02 13.42
N GLU A 87 -4.00 5.57 14.13
CA GLU A 87 -4.16 4.70 15.28
C GLU A 87 -4.69 5.54 16.47
N GLU A 88 -5.91 6.06 16.37
CA GLU A 88 -6.60 6.61 17.55
C GLU A 88 -7.45 5.51 18.22
N ASN A 89 -6.90 5.03 19.35
CA ASN A 89 -7.50 4.23 20.43
C ASN A 89 -7.82 2.75 20.19
#